data_AF-A0A357CKE4-F1
#
_entry.id   AF-A0A357CKE4-F1
#
_cell.length_a   1.000
_cell.length_b   1.000
_cell.length_c   1.000
_cell.angle_alpha   90.00
_cell.angle_beta   90.00
_cell.angle_gamma   90.00
#
_symmetry.space_group_name_H-M   'P 1'
#
loop_
_entity.id
_entity.type
_entity.pdbx_description
1 polymer ?
#
loop_
_entity_poly.entity_id
_entity_poly.type
_entity_poly.pdbx_seq_one_letter_code
_entity_poly.pdbx_strand_id
1 'polypeptide(L)'
;MAEDQPADGSAEMPSTPLVVWAARLSAYFLAQGGIMLLAYAIYGFGTDPNSFAIGFRLDPIQAALHFVWGLAGSFIGFFRPRYATAFVLAFAAFYSVIALLGTFTHHHFGMMLSEPANLFYWLLVLPAWAIGSYALGQRRGLS
;
A
#
# COMPACT_ATOMS: atom_id res chain seq x y z
N MET A 1 18.86 -54.69 7.97
CA MET A 1 19.48 -53.50 7.37
C MET A 1 18.56 -53.04 6.25
N ALA A 2 17.62 -52.16 6.59
CA ALA A 2 16.81 -51.42 5.65
C ALA A 2 16.97 -49.97 6.10
N GLU A 3 17.45 -49.14 5.19
CA GLU A 3 17.76 -47.73 5.41
C GLU A 3 16.52 -46.98 5.89
N ASP A 4 16.62 -46.43 7.09
CA ASP A 4 15.73 -45.42 7.63
C ASP A 4 16.02 -44.12 6.85
N GLN A 5 15.30 -43.90 5.74
CA GLN A 5 15.35 -42.62 5.04
C GLN A 5 14.82 -41.56 5.99
N PRO A 6 15.61 -40.53 6.36
CA PRO A 6 15.08 -39.44 7.15
C PRO A 6 14.01 -38.76 6.31
N ALA A 7 12.79 -38.72 6.85
CA ALA A 7 11.72 -37.90 6.33
C ALA A 7 12.27 -36.50 6.08
N ASP A 8 12.30 -36.10 4.81
CA ASP A 8 12.67 -34.76 4.38
C ASP A 8 11.69 -33.78 5.01
N GLY A 9 12.10 -33.25 6.16
CA GLY A 9 11.38 -32.28 6.96
C GLY A 9 11.41 -30.88 6.37
N SER A 10 11.70 -30.73 5.07
CA SER A 10 11.39 -29.49 4.36
C SER A 10 9.90 -29.49 3.99
N ALA A 11 9.06 -29.31 5.02
CA ALA A 11 7.71 -28.84 4.81
C ALA A 11 7.80 -27.63 3.86
N GLU A 12 7.28 -27.80 2.64
CA GLU A 12 7.11 -26.74 1.65
C GLU A 12 6.59 -25.53 2.40
N MET A 13 7.43 -24.51 2.63
CA MET A 13 6.93 -23.26 3.15
C MET A 13 5.86 -22.83 2.16
N PRO A 14 4.58 -22.70 2.55
CA PRO A 14 3.59 -22.15 1.64
C PRO A 14 4.10 -20.75 1.35
N SER A 15 4.65 -20.57 0.15
CA SER A 15 5.32 -19.35 -0.26
C SER A 15 4.30 -18.25 -0.04
N THR A 16 4.52 -17.40 0.97
CA THR A 16 3.55 -16.34 1.29
C THR A 16 3.32 -15.58 -0.01
N PRO A 17 2.11 -15.62 -0.59
CA PRO A 17 1.94 -15.19 -1.96
C PRO A 17 2.29 -13.71 -2.03
N LEU A 18 3.01 -13.30 -3.08
CA LEU A 18 3.55 -11.94 -3.26
C LEU A 18 2.55 -10.82 -2.90
N VAL A 19 1.26 -11.07 -3.16
CA VAL A 19 0.14 -10.17 -2.82
C VAL A 19 -0.06 -9.91 -1.33
N VAL A 20 0.24 -10.88 -0.46
CA VAL A 20 0.20 -10.73 1.00
C VAL A 20 1.36 -9.85 1.46
N TRP A 21 2.55 -10.02 0.87
CA TRP A 21 3.68 -9.13 1.12
C TRP A 21 3.38 -7.70 0.67
N ALA A 22 2.77 -7.53 -0.51
CA ALA A 22 2.30 -6.22 -0.97
C ALA A 22 1.31 -5.58 0.02
N ALA A 23 0.36 -6.34 0.58
CA ALA A 23 -0.54 -5.84 1.61
C ALA A 23 0.19 -5.45 2.92
N ARG A 24 1.24 -6.19 3.31
CA ARG A 24 2.05 -5.86 4.51
C ARG A 24 2.84 -4.55 4.34
N LEU A 25 3.24 -4.21 3.11
CA LEU A 25 3.91 -2.93 2.83
C LEU A 25 3.01 -1.72 3.16
N SER A 26 1.69 -1.91 3.30
CA SER A 26 0.79 -0.87 3.80
C SER A 26 1.15 -0.39 5.21
N ALA A 27 1.95 -1.14 5.99
CA ALA A 27 2.48 -0.68 7.27
C ALA A 27 3.33 0.60 7.13
N TYR A 28 4.02 0.79 6.00
CA TYR A 28 4.75 2.03 5.74
C TYR A 28 3.80 3.22 5.58
N PHE A 29 2.69 3.03 4.87
CA PHE A 29 1.66 4.07 4.71
C PHE A 29 0.98 4.38 6.05
N LEU A 30 0.76 3.37 6.89
CA LEU A 30 0.22 3.55 8.23
C LEU A 30 1.15 4.41 9.09
N ALA A 31 2.43 4.08 9.11
CA ALA A 31 3.43 4.83 9.87
C ALA A 31 3.56 6.27 9.33
N GLN A 32 3.71 6.43 8.01
CA GLN A 32 3.86 7.74 7.39
C GLN A 32 2.62 8.63 7.61
N GLY A 33 1.42 8.10 7.38
CA GLY A 33 0.17 8.82 7.63
C GLY A 33 -0.01 9.16 9.10
N GLY A 34 0.29 8.22 10.01
CA GLY A 34 0.19 8.43 11.45
C GLY A 34 1.16 9.49 11.98
N ILE A 35 2.43 9.43 11.57
CA ILE A 35 3.45 10.44 11.91
C ILE A 35 3.01 11.81 11.42
N MET A 36 2.49 11.90 10.19
CA MET A 36 2.05 13.18 9.63
C MET A 36 0.81 13.74 10.31
N LEU A 37 -0.20 12.91 10.57
CA LEU A 37 -1.40 13.33 11.31
C LEU A 37 -1.04 13.81 12.72
N LEU A 38 -0.11 13.12 13.39
CA LEU A 38 0.39 13.55 14.70
C LEU A 38 1.13 14.89 14.61
N ALA A 39 1.97 15.08 13.59
CA ALA A 39 2.64 16.35 13.35
C ALA A 39 1.62 17.49 13.14
N TYR A 40 0.59 17.29 12.33
CA TYR A 40 -0.47 18.28 12.14
C TYR A 40 -1.31 18.52 13.41
N ALA A 41 -1.50 17.50 14.24
CA ALA A 41 -2.16 17.68 15.53
C ALA A 41 -1.35 18.56 16.51
N ILE A 42 -0.01 18.54 16.39
CA ILE A 42 0.91 19.33 17.23
C ILE A 42 1.13 20.74 16.66
N TYR A 43 1.39 20.86 15.36
CA TYR A 43 1.75 22.13 14.71
C TYR A 43 0.55 22.88 14.11
N GLY A 44 -0.60 22.22 13.97
CA GLY A 44 -1.83 22.75 13.40
C GLY A 44 -2.10 22.25 11.98
N PHE A 45 -3.37 21.98 11.65
CA PHE A 45 -3.78 21.48 10.32
C PHE A 45 -3.62 22.49 9.17
N GLY A 46 -3.29 23.75 9.48
CA GLY A 46 -2.96 24.78 8.48
C GLY A 46 -1.46 24.91 8.18
N THR A 47 -0.61 24.08 8.79
CA THR A 47 0.85 24.10 8.52
C THR A 47 1.13 23.77 7.06
N ASP A 48 2.03 24.53 6.43
CA ASP A 48 2.47 24.27 5.05
C ASP A 48 3.14 22.87 4.95
N PRO A 49 2.61 21.95 4.13
CA PRO A 49 3.18 20.61 3.95
C PRO A 49 4.63 20.61 3.48
N ASN A 50 5.08 21.67 2.80
CA ASN A 50 6.45 21.77 2.29
C ASN A 50 7.50 22.05 3.37
N SER A 51 7.06 22.43 4.58
CA SER A 51 7.93 22.61 5.74
C SER A 51 8.49 21.28 6.28
N PHE A 52 7.86 20.16 5.96
CA PHE A 52 8.31 18.83 6.37
C PHE A 52 9.42 18.28 5.47
N ALA A 53 10.17 17.32 6.02
CA ALA A 53 11.27 16.65 5.33
C ALA A 53 10.79 15.96 4.03
N ILE A 54 11.71 15.81 3.08
CA ILE A 54 11.46 15.12 1.80
C ILE A 54 11.00 13.68 2.12
N GLY A 55 9.82 13.30 1.63
CA GLY A 55 9.12 12.04 1.95
C GLY A 55 7.95 12.18 2.94
N PHE A 56 7.89 13.30 3.68
CA PHE A 56 6.83 13.63 4.65
C PHE A 56 6.01 14.85 4.24
N ARG A 57 6.18 15.34 3.00
CA ARG A 57 5.42 16.45 2.42
C ARG A 57 4.04 15.99 1.96
N LEU A 58 3.26 15.45 2.88
CA LEU A 58 1.86 15.10 2.67
C LEU A 58 1.01 16.21 3.26
N ASP A 59 0.04 16.71 2.49
CA ASP A 59 -1.02 17.51 3.09
C ASP A 59 -1.86 16.65 4.06
N PRO A 60 -2.65 17.27 4.95
CA PRO A 60 -3.41 16.53 5.94
C PRO A 60 -4.37 15.48 5.37
N ILE A 61 -4.94 15.72 4.19
CA ILE A 61 -5.87 14.80 3.54
C ILE A 61 -5.09 13.61 2.99
N GLN A 62 -3.94 13.84 2.35
CA GLN A 62 -3.04 12.76 1.91
C GLN A 62 -2.53 11.92 3.10
N ALA A 63 -2.19 12.56 4.21
CA ALA A 63 -1.79 11.87 5.44
C ALA A 63 -2.92 10.97 5.98
N ALA A 64 -4.16 11.45 5.96
CA ALA A 64 -5.34 10.67 6.34
C ALA A 64 -5.57 9.48 5.39
N LEU A 65 -5.43 9.67 4.08
CA LEU A 65 -5.55 8.59 3.10
C LEU A 65 -4.47 7.51 3.33
N HIS A 66 -3.21 7.92 3.52
CA HIS A 66 -2.12 7.00 3.83
C HIS A 66 -2.41 6.24 5.12
N PHE A 67 -2.91 6.91 6.16
CA PHE A 67 -3.25 6.28 7.43
C PHE A 67 -4.37 5.24 7.27
N VAL A 68 -5.49 5.57 6.62
CA VAL A 68 -6.64 4.68 6.46
C VAL A 68 -6.28 3.46 5.60
N TRP A 69 -5.66 3.68 4.44
CA TRP A 69 -5.21 2.58 3.58
C TRP A 69 -4.12 1.75 4.23
N GLY A 70 -3.22 2.41 4.96
CA GLY A 70 -2.17 1.78 5.74
C GLY A 70 -2.73 0.85 6.82
N LEU A 71 -3.72 1.33 7.58
CA LEU A 71 -4.39 0.57 8.62
C LEU A 71 -5.11 -0.66 8.04
N ALA A 72 -5.92 -0.46 7.00
CA ALA A 72 -6.64 -1.54 6.35
C ALA A 72 -5.69 -2.60 5.77
N GLY A 73 -4.65 -2.17 5.05
CA GLY A 73 -3.68 -3.07 4.43
C GLY A 73 -2.83 -3.81 5.45
N SER A 74 -2.40 -3.14 6.52
CA SER A 74 -1.68 -3.79 7.63
C SER A 74 -2.55 -4.85 8.27
N PHE A 75 -3.80 -4.52 8.61
CA PHE A 75 -4.72 -5.48 9.21
C PHE A 75 -4.92 -6.71 8.31
N ILE A 76 -5.12 -6.49 7.00
CA ILE A 76 -5.31 -7.56 6.03
C ILE A 76 -4.03 -8.39 5.85
N GLY A 77 -2.87 -7.75 5.67
CA GLY A 77 -1.59 -8.40 5.39
C GLY A 77 -1.05 -9.22 6.56
N PHE A 78 -1.35 -8.83 7.81
CA PHE A 78 -0.90 -9.55 9.01
C PHE A 78 -1.95 -10.52 9.55
N PHE A 79 -3.25 -10.16 9.53
CA PHE A 79 -4.29 -10.95 10.23
C PHE A 79 -5.31 -11.62 9.31
N ARG A 80 -5.52 -11.12 8.08
CA ARG A 80 -6.56 -11.65 7.16
C ARG A 80 -6.06 -11.80 5.71
N PRO A 81 -4.99 -12.58 5.47
CA PRO A 81 -4.32 -12.66 4.17
C PRO A 81 -5.23 -13.15 3.02
N ARG A 82 -6.33 -13.86 3.33
CA ARG A 82 -7.33 -14.26 2.33
C ARG A 82 -7.88 -13.09 1.50
N TYR A 83 -7.93 -11.89 2.08
CA TYR A 83 -8.43 -10.67 1.43
C TYR A 83 -7.34 -9.83 0.74
N ALA A 84 -6.06 -10.25 0.80
CA ALA A 84 -4.95 -9.46 0.27
C ALA A 84 -5.11 -9.12 -1.22
N THR A 85 -5.58 -10.06 -2.05
CA THR A 85 -5.82 -9.80 -3.48
C THR A 85 -6.88 -8.73 -3.70
N ALA A 86 -8.01 -8.80 -3.00
CA ALA A 86 -9.06 -7.80 -3.13
C ALA A 86 -8.58 -6.42 -2.64
N PHE A 87 -7.84 -6.39 -1.53
CA PHE A 87 -7.24 -5.17 -1.00
C PHE A 87 -6.27 -4.52 -1.99
N VAL A 88 -5.29 -5.28 -2.51
CA VAL A 88 -4.28 -4.75 -3.42
C VAL A 88 -4.91 -4.20 -4.71
N LEU A 89 -5.96 -4.85 -5.23
CA LEU A 89 -6.71 -4.35 -6.39
C LEU A 89 -7.51 -3.08 -6.07
N ALA A 90 -8.20 -3.03 -4.92
CA ALA A 90 -8.93 -1.83 -4.49
C ALA A 90 -7.99 -0.65 -4.24
N PHE A 91 -6.83 -0.91 -3.63
CA PHE A 91 -5.76 0.04 -3.43
C PHE A 91 -5.23 0.57 -4.77
N ALA A 92 -4.91 -0.33 -5.72
CA ALA A 92 -4.45 0.04 -7.05
C ALA A 92 -5.48 0.91 -7.78
N ALA A 93 -6.76 0.52 -7.77
CA ALA A 93 -7.83 1.29 -8.38
C ALA A 93 -7.98 2.69 -7.76
N PHE A 94 -7.99 2.78 -6.44
CA PHE A 94 -8.11 4.06 -5.74
C PHE A 94 -6.95 5.00 -6.08
N TYR A 95 -5.70 4.56 -5.94
CA TYR A 95 -4.55 5.41 -6.22
C TYR A 95 -4.37 5.68 -7.73
N SER A 96 -4.94 4.85 -8.61
CA SER A 96 -5.03 5.17 -10.06
C SER A 96 -5.88 6.42 -10.28
N VAL A 97 -7.02 6.54 -9.59
CA VAL A 97 -7.88 7.72 -9.69
C VAL A 97 -7.14 8.95 -9.16
N ILE A 98 -6.44 8.83 -8.03
CA ILE A 98 -5.65 9.93 -7.47
C ILE A 98 -4.52 10.37 -8.41
N ALA A 99 -3.77 9.41 -8.98
CA ALA A 99 -2.71 9.70 -9.95
C ALA A 99 -3.26 10.34 -11.23
N LEU A 100 -4.39 9.85 -11.73
CA LEU A 100 -5.04 10.42 -12.90
C LEU A 100 -5.45 11.87 -12.66
N LEU A 101 -6.08 12.15 -11.51
CA LEU A 101 -6.44 13.51 -11.10
C LEU A 101 -5.18 14.40 -11.00
N GLY A 102 -4.14 13.95 -10.32
CA GLY A 102 -2.88 14.70 -10.18
C GLY A 102 -2.16 14.99 -11.51
N THR A 103 -2.47 14.22 -12.56
CA THR A 103 -1.90 14.42 -13.90
C THR A 103 -2.54 15.61 -14.64
N PHE A 104 -3.81 15.92 -14.36
CA PHE A 104 -4.52 17.01 -15.04
C PHE A 104 -4.56 18.32 -14.24
N THR A 105 -4.40 18.29 -12.93
CA THR A 105 -4.34 19.52 -12.10
C THR A 105 -3.52 19.30 -10.84
N HIS A 106 -2.74 20.31 -10.45
CA HIS A 106 -1.87 20.25 -9.27
C HIS A 106 -2.62 20.32 -7.92
N HIS A 107 -3.91 20.64 -7.93
CA HIS A 107 -4.78 20.68 -6.76
C HIS A 107 -6.12 20.01 -7.08
N HIS A 108 -6.49 18.97 -6.31
CA HIS A 108 -7.81 18.35 -6.38
C HIS A 108 -8.32 18.03 -4.97
N PHE A 109 -9.59 18.34 -4.69
CA PHE A 109 -10.23 18.10 -3.39
C PHE A 109 -9.45 18.67 -2.17
N GLY A 110 -8.73 19.78 -2.36
CA GLY A 110 -7.90 20.38 -1.31
C GLY A 110 -6.55 19.68 -1.07
N MET A 111 -6.22 18.64 -1.84
CA MET A 111 -4.91 17.98 -1.82
C MET A 111 -3.93 18.65 -2.77
N MET A 112 -2.66 18.73 -2.35
CA MET A 112 -1.56 19.20 -3.18
C MET A 112 -0.96 18.00 -3.94
N LEU A 113 -1.44 17.79 -5.16
CA LEU A 113 -0.97 16.73 -6.06
C LEU A 113 0.15 17.25 -6.95
N SER A 114 1.24 17.69 -6.30
CA SER A 114 2.44 18.15 -7.00
C SER A 114 3.03 17.05 -7.90
N GLU A 115 3.81 17.43 -8.91
CA GLU A 115 4.48 16.47 -9.82
C GLU A 115 5.20 15.32 -9.09
N PRO A 116 5.96 15.56 -7.99
CA PRO A 116 6.60 14.48 -7.24
C PRO A 116 5.59 13.53 -6.57
N ALA A 117 4.49 14.05 -6.03
CA ALA A 117 3.44 13.23 -5.43
C ALA A 117 2.70 12.40 -6.49
N ASN A 118 2.43 13.01 -7.66
CA ASN A 118 1.80 12.31 -8.77
C ASN A 118 2.70 11.19 -9.32
N LEU A 119 3.99 11.45 -9.49
CA LEU A 119 4.97 10.44 -9.89
C LEU A 119 5.03 9.28 -8.89
N PHE A 120 5.02 9.58 -7.59
CA PHE A 120 4.97 8.55 -6.55
C PHE A 120 3.72 7.66 -6.69
N TYR A 121 2.53 8.24 -6.93
CA TYR A 121 1.32 7.44 -7.12
C TYR A 121 1.38 6.57 -8.37
N TRP A 122 1.93 7.06 -9.49
CA TRP A 122 2.13 6.24 -10.68
C TRP A 122 3.10 5.06 -10.42
N LEU A 123 4.21 5.31 -9.74
CA LEU A 123 5.18 4.27 -9.36
C LEU A 123 4.59 3.24 -8.40
N LEU A 124 3.59 3.63 -7.60
CA LEU A 124 2.91 2.75 -6.65
C LEU A 124 1.81 1.91 -7.32
N VAL A 125 1.05 2.51 -8.23
CA VAL A 125 -0.12 1.90 -8.86
C VAL A 125 0.25 0.80 -9.86
N LEU A 126 1.32 1.00 -10.66
CA LEU A 126 1.72 0.03 -11.67
C LEU A 126 2.09 -1.34 -11.07
N PRO A 127 2.97 -1.43 -10.05
CA PRO A 127 3.24 -2.70 -9.37
C PRO A 127 2.00 -3.27 -8.67
N ALA A 128 1.17 -2.43 -8.06
CA ALA A 128 -0.04 -2.90 -7.36
C ALA A 128 -1.02 -3.59 -8.33
N TRP A 129 -1.25 -3.03 -9.51
CA TRP A 129 -2.04 -3.67 -10.56
C TRP A 129 -1.43 -4.99 -11.04
N ALA A 130 -0.10 -5.02 -11.27
CA ALA A 130 0.59 -6.22 -11.71
C ALA A 130 0.45 -7.36 -10.67
N ILE A 131 0.73 -7.07 -9.40
CA ILE A 131 0.67 -8.05 -8.30
C ILE A 131 -0.77 -8.53 -8.08
N GLY A 132 -1.72 -7.59 -8.01
CA GLY A 132 -3.14 -7.91 -7.78
C GLY A 132 -3.74 -8.76 -8.90
N SER A 133 -3.48 -8.40 -10.15
CA SER A 133 -4.02 -9.11 -11.32
C SER A 133 -3.38 -10.49 -11.49
N TYR A 134 -2.08 -10.61 -11.27
CA TYR A 134 -1.38 -11.90 -11.28
C TYR A 134 -1.95 -12.86 -10.23
N ALA A 135 -2.14 -12.38 -9.00
CA ALA A 135 -2.73 -13.18 -7.93
C ALA A 135 -4.18 -13.59 -8.23
N LEU A 136 -4.96 -12.72 -8.89
CA LEU A 136 -6.31 -13.04 -9.33
C LEU A 136 -6.32 -14.12 -10.43
N GLY A 137 -5.38 -14.04 -11.38
CA GLY A 137 -5.20 -15.03 -12.44
C GLY A 137 -4.85 -16.42 -11.89
N GLN A 138 -3.88 -16.51 -10.97
CA GLN A 138 -3.53 -17.77 -10.33
C GLN A 138 -4.72 -18.42 -9.61
N ARG A 139 -5.54 -17.65 -8.91
CA ARG A 139 -6.74 -18.18 -8.22
C ARG A 139 -7.77 -18.75 -9.18
N ARG A 140 -7.88 -18.22 -10.40
CA ARG A 140 -8.82 -18.69 -11.43
C ARG A 140 -8.30 -19.88 -12.23
N GLY A 141 -6.98 -20.02 -12.37
CA GLY A 141 -6.37 -21.16 -13.07
C GLY A 141 -6.23 -22.43 -12.21
N LEU A 142 -6.45 -22.32 -10.90
CA LEU A 142 -6.43 -23.41 -9.93
C LEU A 142 -7.85 -23.92 -9.57
N SER A 143 -8.89 -23.44 -10.26
CA SER A 143 -10.29 -23.92 -10.14
C SER A 143 -10.70 -24.71 -11.37
#